data_AF-A0A7S0ZDR3-F1
#
_entry.id   AF-A0A7S0ZDR3-F1
#
_cell.length_a   1.000
_cell.length_b   1.000
_cell.length_c   1.000
_cell.angle_alpha   90.00
_cell.angle_beta   90.00
_cell.angle_gamma   90.00
#
_symmetry.space_group_name_H-M   'P 1'
#
loop_
_entity.id
_entity.type
_entity.pdbx_description
1 polymer ?
#
loop_
_entity_poly.entity_id
_entity_poly.type
_entity_poly.pdbx_seq_one_letter_code
_entity_poly.pdbx_strand_id
1 'polypeptide(L)'
;IRIVHAERAGEEEDEKEAFAKGYRDGNTVMFAAAGIHLIATFGGALVTQPLRIFAGNPCAIETSFLVRPNMRKRVIRNYSASGEWSSTVQLVERRLVEP
;
A
#
# COMPACT_ATOMS: atom_id res chain seq x y z
N ILE A 1 -3.72 2.80 -8.12
CA ILE A 1 -3.43 1.43 -7.64
C ILE A 1 -4.77 0.71 -7.69
N ARG A 2 -4.93 -0.31 -8.52
CA ARG A 2 -6.18 -1.10 -8.53
C ARG A 2 -6.05 -2.14 -7.43
N ILE A 3 -6.79 -1.99 -6.34
CA ILE A 3 -6.89 -3.01 -5.30
C ILE A 3 -8.06 -3.88 -5.74
N VAL A 4 -7.79 -5.10 -6.19
CA VAL A 4 -8.84 -6.06 -6.49
C VAL A 4 -8.70 -7.15 -5.44
N HIS A 5 -9.71 -7.20 -4.56
CA HIS A 5 -9.97 -8.26 -3.59
C HIS A 5 -9.11 -8.22 -2.29
N ALA A 6 -9.80 -7.98 -1.18
CA ALA A 6 -9.31 -8.19 0.18
C ALA A 6 -10.44 -8.85 0.98
N GLU A 7 -10.45 -10.18 1.03
CA GLU A 7 -11.42 -10.91 1.84
C GLU A 7 -11.22 -10.59 3.33
N ARG A 8 -12.22 -9.97 3.95
CA ARG A 8 -12.45 -10.04 5.38
C ARG A 8 -13.61 -11.00 5.60
N ALA A 9 -13.36 -12.08 6.33
CA ALA A 9 -14.41 -13.03 6.68
C ALA A 9 -15.50 -12.31 7.52
N GLY A 10 -16.70 -12.14 6.94
CA GLY A 10 -17.93 -11.82 7.68
C GLY A 10 -18.43 -10.36 7.67
N GLU A 11 -17.92 -9.47 6.82
CA GLU A 11 -18.44 -8.09 6.68
C GLU A 11 -18.90 -7.82 5.24
N GLU A 12 -19.98 -7.05 5.09
CA GLU A 12 -20.46 -6.55 3.79
C GLU A 12 -19.36 -5.69 3.12
N GLU A 13 -18.96 -6.05 1.90
CA GLU A 13 -17.83 -5.43 1.20
C GLU A 13 -18.23 -4.07 0.60
N ASP A 14 -17.88 -2.98 1.26
CA ASP A 14 -17.83 -1.66 0.62
C ASP A 14 -16.64 -1.62 -0.35
N GLU A 15 -16.91 -1.64 -1.66
CA GLU A 15 -15.87 -1.44 -2.67
C GLU A 15 -15.30 -0.02 -2.55
N LYS A 16 -14.00 0.08 -2.24
CA LYS A 16 -13.29 1.36 -2.13
C LYS A 16 -12.16 1.43 -3.14
N GLU A 17 -12.31 2.32 -4.11
CA GLU A 17 -11.25 2.65 -5.06
C GLU A 17 -10.54 3.95 -4.68
N ALA A 18 -9.22 3.98 -4.90
CA ALA A 18 -8.40 5.18 -4.68
C ALA A 18 -7.44 5.42 -5.86
N PHE A 19 -7.48 6.65 -6.37
CA PHE A 19 -6.64 7.11 -7.48
C PHE A 19 -5.71 8.22 -7.00
N ALA A 20 -4.43 8.11 -7.38
CA ALA A 20 -3.43 9.15 -7.11
C ALA A 20 -2.51 9.29 -8.32
N LYS A 21 -2.16 10.52 -8.65
CA LYS A 21 -1.11 10.85 -9.61
C LYS A 21 0.17 11.21 -8.85
N GLY A 22 1.30 10.75 -9.36
CA GLY A 22 2.60 11.00 -8.78
C GLY A 22 3.66 11.20 -9.85
N TYR A 23 4.84 11.63 -9.44
CA TYR A 23 6.01 11.73 -10.30
C TYR A 23 7.10 10.78 -9.82
N ARG A 24 7.94 10.33 -10.74
CA ARG A 24 9.06 9.44 -10.45
C ARG A 24 10.34 10.26 -10.29
N ASP A 25 11.09 9.95 -9.24
CA ASP A 25 12.46 10.43 -9.02
C ASP A 25 13.35 9.23 -8.66
N GLY A 26 14.20 8.81 -9.60
CA GLY A 26 15.02 7.62 -9.46
C GLY A 26 14.22 6.34 -9.18
N ASN A 27 14.46 5.75 -7.99
CA ASN A 27 13.76 4.58 -7.47
C ASN A 27 12.52 4.93 -6.63
N THR A 28 12.16 6.20 -6.53
CA THR A 28 11.04 6.69 -5.72
C THR A 28 9.91 7.20 -6.62
N VAL A 29 8.66 6.97 -6.21
CA VAL A 29 7.47 7.60 -6.80
C VAL A 29 6.79 8.43 -5.70
N MET A 30 6.65 9.73 -5.97
CA MET A 30 6.11 10.71 -5.04
C MET A 30 4.65 11.00 -5.38
N PHE A 31 3.74 10.82 -4.42
CA PHE A 31 2.33 11.17 -4.54
C PHE A 31 2.02 12.36 -3.63
N ALA A 32 2.45 13.56 -4.03
CA ALA A 32 2.39 14.76 -3.20
C ALA A 32 0.98 15.08 -2.67
N ALA A 33 -0.05 14.96 -3.53
CA ALA A 33 -1.44 15.21 -3.14
C ALA A 33 -1.96 14.23 -2.07
N ALA A 34 -1.41 13.02 -2.03
CA ALA A 34 -1.74 12.01 -1.03
C ALA A 34 -0.78 12.04 0.19
N GLY A 35 0.27 12.86 0.15
CA GLY A 35 1.25 12.94 1.23
C GLY A 35 2.05 11.66 1.45
N ILE A 36 2.24 10.82 0.42
CA ILE A 36 2.97 9.55 0.51
C ILE A 36 4.07 9.45 -0.55
N HIS A 37 5.03 8.56 -0.31
CA HIS A 37 5.97 8.09 -1.32
C HIS A 37 6.04 6.57 -1.36
N LEU A 38 6.44 6.04 -2.52
CA LEU A 38 6.73 4.64 -2.75
C LEU A 38 8.19 4.52 -3.17
N ILE A 39 8.97 3.73 -2.44
CA ILE A 39 10.39 3.53 -2.68
C ILE A 39 10.58 2.10 -3.18
N ALA A 40 11.20 1.96 -4.36
CA ALA A 40 11.65 0.68 -4.87
C ALA A 40 13.00 0.31 -4.27
N THR A 41 13.05 -0.86 -3.65
CA THR A 41 14.25 -1.45 -3.04
C THR A 41 14.71 -2.66 -3.85
N PHE A 42 15.84 -3.26 -3.45
CA PHE A 42 16.38 -4.43 -4.13
C PHE A 42 15.45 -5.64 -3.99
N GLY A 43 15.54 -6.59 -4.94
CA GLY A 43 14.82 -7.86 -4.85
C GLY A 43 13.31 -7.77 -5.09
N GLY A 44 12.83 -6.72 -5.78
CA GLY A 44 11.41 -6.56 -6.09
C GLY A 44 10.54 -6.15 -4.90
N ALA A 45 11.17 -5.60 -3.85
CA ALA A 45 10.48 -5.09 -2.69
C ALA A 45 10.18 -3.58 -2.84
N LEU A 46 9.01 -3.15 -2.41
CA LEU A 46 8.61 -1.74 -2.36
C LEU A 46 8.17 -1.36 -0.95
N VAL A 47 8.43 -0.12 -0.55
CA VAL A 47 7.95 0.46 0.71
C VAL A 47 7.11 1.69 0.39
N THR A 48 5.87 1.74 0.88
CA THR A 48 5.00 2.92 0.78
C THR A 48 4.75 3.46 2.17
N GLN A 49 4.96 4.76 2.38
CA GLN A 49 4.79 5.40 3.68
C GLN A 49 4.45 6.90 3.51
N PRO A 50 3.95 7.56 4.58
CA PRO A 50 3.74 9.01 4.57
C PRO A 50 5.06 9.77 4.38
N LEU A 51 4.99 10.93 3.72
CA LEU A 51 6.11 11.87 3.63
C LEU A 51 6.47 12.45 5.00
N ARG A 52 5.47 12.58 5.87
CA ARG A 52 5.60 13.00 7.26
C ARG A 52 4.57 12.27 8.10
N ILE A 53 4.98 11.83 9.28
CA ILE A 53 4.08 11.29 10.29
C ILE A 53 3.78 12.42 11.26
N PHE A 54 2.55 12.91 11.25
CA PHE A 54 2.09 13.95 12.17
C PHE A 54 1.29 13.33 13.31
N ALA A 55 1.57 13.74 14.55
CA ALA A 55 0.72 13.40 15.67
C ALA A 55 -0.72 13.85 15.41
N GLY A 56 -1.70 13.03 15.79
CA GLY A 56 -3.12 13.32 15.60
C GLY A 56 -3.70 12.87 14.26
N ASN A 57 -2.90 12.36 13.31
CA ASN A 57 -3.39 11.81 12.06
C ASN A 57 -3.13 10.30 11.98
N PRO A 58 -4.15 9.48 11.69
CA PRO A 58 -3.92 8.06 11.41
C PRO A 58 -3.08 7.91 10.15
N CYS A 59 -2.27 6.87 10.09
CA CYS A 59 -1.43 6.61 8.93
C CYS A 59 -1.27 5.12 8.66
N ALA A 60 -0.81 4.80 7.45
CA ALA A 60 -0.51 3.44 7.05
C ALA A 60 0.92 3.36 6.49
N ILE A 61 1.63 2.29 6.86
CA ILE A 61 2.92 1.92 6.29
C ILE A 61 2.75 0.58 5.61
N GLU A 62 3.15 0.50 4.36
CA GLU A 62 3.06 -0.69 3.54
C GLU A 62 4.44 -1.17 3.12
N THR A 63 4.63 -2.49 3.16
CA THR A 63 5.72 -3.17 2.47
C THR A 63 5.13 -4.16 1.48
N SER A 64 5.75 -4.29 0.31
CA SER A 64 5.32 -5.25 -0.71
C SER A 64 6.50 -5.97 -1.33
N PHE A 65 6.29 -7.22 -1.72
CA PHE A 65 7.32 -8.09 -2.28
C PHE A 65 6.77 -8.79 -3.51
N LEU A 66 7.48 -8.64 -4.63
CA LEU A 66 7.26 -9.47 -5.82
C LEU A 66 7.88 -10.85 -5.60
N VAL A 67 7.09 -11.77 -5.06
CA VAL A 67 7.52 -13.13 -4.72
C VAL A 67 7.67 -14.03 -5.96
N ARG A 68 6.96 -13.72 -7.05
CA ARG A 68 7.13 -14.28 -8.40
C ARG A 68 6.81 -13.18 -9.42
N PRO A 69 7.25 -13.28 -10.69
CA PRO A 69 6.97 -12.24 -11.69
C PRO A 69 5.49 -11.84 -11.84
N ASN A 70 4.55 -12.73 -11.51
CA ASN A 70 3.11 -12.50 -11.54
C ASN A 70 2.41 -12.56 -10.18
N MET A 71 3.14 -12.61 -9.06
CA MET A 71 2.57 -12.73 -7.72
C MET A 71 3.25 -11.75 -6.76
N ARG A 72 2.45 -10.92 -6.12
CA ARG A 72 2.90 -9.93 -5.13
C ARG A 72 2.24 -10.21 -3.79
N LYS A 73 3.00 -10.05 -2.71
CA LYS A 73 2.46 -9.99 -1.35
C LYS A 73 2.61 -8.58 -0.81
N ARG A 74 1.62 -8.10 -0.06
CA ARG A 74 1.63 -6.79 0.60
C ARG A 74 1.28 -6.95 2.07
N VAL A 75 1.95 -6.21 2.92
CA VAL A 75 1.62 -6.07 4.35
C VAL A 75 1.46 -4.60 4.63
N ILE A 76 0.27 -4.22 5.11
CA ILE A 76 -0.07 -2.85 5.46
C ILE A 76 -0.30 -2.82 6.98
N ARG A 77 0.47 -2.01 7.70
CA ARG A 77 0.22 -1.69 9.09
C ARG A 77 -0.49 -0.35 9.18
N ASN A 78 -1.61 -0.35 9.90
CA ASN A 78 -2.37 0.86 10.17
C ASN A 78 -2.08 1.33 11.60
N TYR A 79 -1.91 2.63 11.75
CA TYR A 79 -1.68 3.32 13.00
C TYR A 79 -2.81 4.31 13.26
N SER A 80 -3.25 4.39 14.51
CA SER A 80 -4.22 5.37 14.97
C SER A 80 -3.62 6.78 14.98
N ALA A 81 -4.46 7.79 15.23
CA ALA A 81 -4.03 9.16 15.44
C ALA A 81 -3.08 9.34 16.65
N SER A 82 -3.12 8.43 17.64
CA SER A 82 -2.20 8.38 18.77
C SER A 82 -0.85 7.73 18.42
N GLY A 83 -0.70 7.17 17.21
CA GLY A 83 0.49 6.44 16.78
C GLY A 83 0.51 4.98 17.24
N GLU A 84 -0.56 4.50 17.85
CA GLU A 84 -0.69 3.10 18.26
C GLU A 84 -1.01 2.22 17.06
N TRP A 85 -0.45 1.01 17.04
CA TRP A 85 -0.78 0.02 16.02
C TRP A 85 -2.24 -0.42 16.17
N SER A 86 -3.07 -0.19 15.15
CA SER A 86 -4.50 -0.48 15.18
C SER A 86 -4.87 -1.77 14.45
N SER A 87 -4.22 -2.08 13.33
CA SER A 87 -4.49 -3.29 12.55
C SER A 87 -3.37 -3.63 11.57
N THR A 88 -3.39 -4.86 11.07
CA THR A 88 -2.54 -5.29 9.94
C THR A 88 -3.42 -5.93 8.88
N VAL A 89 -3.19 -5.55 7.62
CA VAL A 89 -3.79 -6.18 6.44
C VAL A 89 -2.69 -6.90 5.67
N GLN A 90 -2.96 -8.14 5.27
CA GLN A 90 -2.08 -8.90 4.39
C GLN A 90 -2.82 -9.20 3.09
N LEU A 91 -2.17 -8.94 1.95
CA LEU A 91 -2.73 -9.20 0.64
C LEU A 91 -1.81 -10.14 -0.15
N VAL A 92 -2.42 -11.02 -0.92
CA VAL A 92 -1.76 -11.83 -1.94
C VAL A 92 -2.44 -11.54 -3.27
N GLU A 93 -1.71 -10.90 -4.16
CA GLU A 93 -2.22 -10.43 -5.45
C GLU A 93 -1.55 -11.20 -6.58
N ARG A 94 -2.31 -11.48 -7.64
CA ARG A 94 -1.78 -12.01 -8.89
C ARG A 94 -2.01 -11.01 -10.01
N ARG A 95 -1.00 -10.82 -10.85
CA ARG A 95 -1.15 -10.05 -12.08
C ARG A 95 -2.11 -10.81 -12.99
N LEU A 96 -3.21 -10.18 -13.37
CA LEU A 96 -4.06 -10.66 -14.45
C LEU A 96 -3.28 -10.52 -15.76
N VAL A 97 -3.26 -11.60 -16.54
CA VAL A 97 -2.79 -11.56 -17.92
C VAL A 97 -4.05 -11.29 -18.74
N GLU A 98 -4.20 -10.07 -19.25
CA GLU A 98 -5.21 -9.83 -20.29
C GLU A 98 -4.75 -10.54 -21.57
N PRO A 99 -5.66 -11.26 -22.28
CA PRO A 99 -5.35 -11.92 -23.56
C PRO A 99 -5.00 -10.94 -24.67
#